data_AF-A0A822FPX9-F1
#
_entry.id   AF-A0A822FPX9-F1
#
_cell.length_a   1.000
_cell.length_b   1.000
_cell.length_c   1.000
_cell.angle_alpha   90.00
_cell.angle_beta   90.00
_cell.angle_gamma   90.00
#
_symmetry.space_group_name_H-M   'P 1'
#
loop_
_entity.id
_entity.type
_entity.pdbx_description
1 polymer ?
#
loop_
_entity_poly.entity_id
_entity_poly.type
_entity_poly.pdbx_seq_one_letter_code
_entity_poly.pdbx_strand_id
1 'polypeptide(L)'
;MDHRGFLYVTVTGKQEVRRSKVGDSQGTIVAGGNGQGDRVDQLKFPTYVFVDRNHSVYVADNENHRVMKWVEGAQQGQVVAGGNGQGG
;
A
#
# COMPACT_ATOMS: atom_id res chain seq x y z
N MET A 1 -6.51 0.38 12.61
CA MET A 1 -7.82 1.03 12.42
C MET A 1 -7.59 2.54 12.47
N ASP A 2 -8.12 3.33 11.54
CA ASP A 2 -8.02 4.80 11.57
C ASP A 2 -9.15 5.43 12.41
N HIS A 3 -9.10 6.76 12.62
CA HIS A 3 -10.12 7.49 13.38
C HIS A 3 -11.50 7.55 12.70
N ARG A 4 -11.63 7.09 11.45
CA ARG A 4 -12.89 6.93 10.71
C ARG A 4 -13.43 5.49 10.78
N GLY A 5 -12.71 4.61 11.49
CA GLY A 5 -13.08 3.22 11.70
C GLY A 5 -12.72 2.28 10.55
N PHE A 6 -11.77 2.65 9.68
CA PHE A 6 -11.28 1.76 8.64
C PHE A 6 -10.12 0.89 9.14
N LEU A 7 -10.20 -0.41 8.88
CA LEU A 7 -9.07 -1.33 8.95
C LEU A 7 -8.33 -1.30 7.62
N TYR A 8 -7.00 -1.28 7.66
CA TYR A 8 -6.14 -1.40 6.48
C TYR A 8 -5.33 -2.69 6.63
N VAL A 9 -5.38 -3.53 5.60
CA VAL A 9 -4.73 -4.84 5.59
C VAL A 9 -3.87 -4.94 4.35
N THR A 10 -2.61 -5.34 4.56
CA THR A 10 -1.75 -5.73 3.45
C THR A 10 -2.10 -7.16 3.05
N VAL A 11 -2.52 -7.36 1.81
CA VAL A 11 -2.81 -8.68 1.25
C VAL A 11 -1.63 -9.09 0.39
N THR A 12 -0.56 -9.55 1.04
CA THR A 12 0.74 -9.80 0.40
C THR A 12 0.62 -10.73 -0.80
N GLY A 13 -0.14 -11.82 -0.70
CA GLY A 13 -0.33 -12.76 -1.82
C GLY A 13 -1.04 -12.17 -3.05
N LYS A 14 -1.71 -11.01 -2.90
CA LYS A 14 -2.36 -10.27 -3.99
C LYS A 14 -1.63 -8.98 -4.37
N GLN A 15 -0.51 -8.68 -3.72
CA GLN A 15 0.29 -7.47 -3.99
C GLN A 15 -0.54 -6.18 -3.86
N GLU A 16 -1.41 -6.12 -2.86
CA GLU A 16 -2.36 -5.02 -2.68
C GLU A 16 -2.54 -4.66 -1.21
N VAL A 17 -2.96 -3.42 -0.95
CA VAL A 17 -3.49 -3.00 0.34
C VAL A 17 -4.97 -2.73 0.19
N ARG A 18 -5.78 -3.31 1.10
CA ARG A 18 -7.21 -3.07 1.17
C ARG A 18 -7.57 -2.28 2.41
N ARG A 19 -8.56 -1.39 2.29
CA ARG A 19 -9.28 -0.82 3.43
C ARG A 19 -10.67 -1.41 3.54
N SER A 20 -11.16 -1.63 4.74
CA SER A 20 -12.54 -2.10 4.99
C SER A 20 -13.08 -1.52 6.30
N LYS A 21 -14.41 -1.44 6.41
CA LYS A 21 -15.05 -1.27 7.72
C LYS A 21 -15.29 -2.64 8.35
N VAL A 22 -15.43 -2.67 9.68
CA VAL A 22 -15.83 -3.90 10.37
C VAL A 22 -17.16 -4.38 9.79
N GLY A 23 -17.20 -5.63 9.33
CA GLY A 23 -18.36 -6.25 8.70
C GLY A 23 -18.42 -6.15 7.16
N ASP A 24 -17.50 -5.42 6.52
CA ASP A 24 -17.37 -5.43 5.05
C ASP A 24 -16.54 -6.64 4.60
N SER A 25 -17.08 -7.42 3.67
CA SER A 25 -16.49 -8.67 3.17
C SER A 25 -15.56 -8.49 1.98
N GLN A 26 -15.61 -7.35 1.28
CA GLN A 26 -14.89 -7.15 0.01
C GLN A 26 -13.73 -6.17 0.16
N GLY A 27 -13.93 -5.07 0.91
CA GLY A 27 -12.93 -4.00 1.06
C GLY A 27 -12.57 -3.31 -0.26
N THR A 28 -11.95 -2.13 -0.17
CA THR A 28 -11.51 -1.35 -1.33
C THR A 28 -10.00 -1.38 -1.45
N ILE A 29 -9.47 -1.63 -2.66
CA ILE A 29 -8.04 -1.52 -2.94
C ILE A 29 -7.63 -0.05 -2.87
N VAL A 30 -6.58 0.23 -2.09
CA VAL A 30 -6.07 1.60 -1.86
C VAL A 30 -4.59 1.76 -2.21
N ALA A 31 -3.90 0.66 -2.52
CA ALA A 31 -2.55 0.64 -3.07
C ALA A 31 -2.31 -0.69 -3.80
N GLY A 32 -1.52 -0.67 -4.88
CA GLY A 32 -1.25 -1.83 -5.72
C GLY A 32 -2.48 -2.34 -6.47
N GLY A 33 -2.62 -3.66 -6.58
CA GLY A 33 -3.76 -4.31 -7.26
C GLY A 33 -3.60 -4.48 -8.78
N ASN A 34 -2.50 -4.01 -9.37
CA ASN A 34 -2.20 -4.14 -10.79
C ASN A 34 -1.20 -5.27 -11.10
N GLY A 35 -1.22 -6.31 -10.27
CA GLY A 35 -0.25 -7.41 -10.33
C GLY A 35 1.10 -7.07 -9.69
N GLN A 36 1.96 -8.08 -9.65
CA GLN A 36 3.32 -7.96 -9.11
C GLN A 36 4.22 -7.16 -10.06
N GLY A 37 4.95 -6.18 -9.54
CA GLY A 37 5.91 -5.41 -10.35
C GLY A 37 6.50 -4.20 -9.61
N ASP A 38 7.30 -3.42 -10.32
CA ASP A 38 8.04 -2.26 -9.82
C ASP A 38 7.53 -0.92 -10.38
N ARG A 39 6.48 -0.93 -11.21
CA ARG A 39 5.79 0.30 -11.63
C ARG A 39 5.16 1.01 -10.43
N VAL A 40 4.87 2.30 -10.59
CA VAL A 40 4.35 3.15 -9.49
C VAL A 40 2.93 2.78 -9.05
N ASP A 41 2.20 2.01 -9.85
CA ASP A 41 0.87 1.46 -9.59
C ASP A 41 0.92 -0.04 -9.20
N GLN A 42 2.11 -0.60 -9.04
CA GLN A 42 2.36 -2.01 -8.67
C GLN A 42 3.14 -2.12 -7.36
N LEU A 43 3.05 -3.29 -6.74
CA LEU A 43 3.79 -3.67 -5.55
C LEU A 43 4.45 -5.04 -5.77
N LYS A 44 5.48 -5.33 -4.98
CA LYS A 44 6.21 -6.59 -4.96
C LYS A 44 6.53 -6.98 -3.51
N PHE A 45 5.78 -7.97 -3.05
CA PHE A 45 5.83 -8.53 -1.70
C PHE A 45 5.66 -7.45 -0.60
N PRO A 46 4.55 -6.70 -0.59
CA PRO A 46 4.33 -5.70 0.44
C PRO A 46 4.12 -6.39 1.79
N THR A 47 4.78 -5.89 2.84
CA THR A 47 4.77 -6.53 4.17
C THR A 47 4.15 -5.67 5.26
N TYR A 48 4.11 -4.36 5.08
CA TYR A 48 3.63 -3.44 6.09
C TYR A 48 2.87 -2.26 5.50
N VAL A 49 1.89 -1.77 6.26
CA VAL A 49 1.10 -0.58 5.93
C VAL A 49 1.02 0.37 7.11
N PHE A 50 1.23 1.64 6.84
CA PHE A 50 0.97 2.74 7.76
C PHE A 50 0.03 3.76 7.12
N VAL A 51 -0.82 4.41 7.91
CA VAL A 51 -1.77 5.42 7.43
C VAL A 51 -1.62 6.68 8.26
N ASP A 52 -1.41 7.82 7.61
CA ASP A 52 -1.29 9.11 8.29
C ASP A 52 -2.65 9.80 8.52
N ARG A 53 -2.62 10.98 9.17
CA ARG A 53 -3.83 11.77 9.47
C ARG A 53 -4.51 12.34 8.23
N ASN A 54 -3.81 12.41 7.09
CA ASN A 54 -4.35 12.82 5.80
C ASN A 54 -4.84 11.62 4.98
N HIS A 55 -4.96 10.44 5.62
CA HIS A 55 -5.36 9.18 5.00
C HIS A 55 -4.46 8.75 3.85
N SER A 56 -3.21 9.21 3.84
CA SER A 56 -2.22 8.67 2.92
C SER A 56 -1.75 7.31 3.41
N VAL A 57 -1.69 6.35 2.49
CA VAL A 57 -1.27 4.97 2.73
C VAL A 57 0.20 4.84 2.36
N TYR A 58 1.01 4.43 3.33
CA TYR A 58 2.42 4.13 3.14
C TYR A 58 2.59 2.62 3.16
N VAL A 59 3.25 2.09 2.14
CA VAL A 59 3.45 0.64 1.97
C VAL A 59 4.94 0.36 1.89
N ALA A 60 5.39 -0.58 2.72
CA ALA A 60 6.71 -1.17 2.60
C ALA A 60 6.71 -2.16 1.43
N ASP A 61 7.23 -1.75 0.29
CA ASP A 61 7.26 -2.52 -0.95
C ASP A 61 8.57 -3.33 -1.02
N ASN A 62 8.57 -4.44 -0.28
CA ASN A 62 9.79 -5.03 0.28
C ASN A 62 10.79 -5.52 -0.79
N GLU A 63 10.32 -6.25 -1.80
CA GLU A 63 11.18 -6.79 -2.87
C GLU A 63 11.52 -5.76 -3.95
N ASN A 64 10.92 -4.58 -3.88
CA ASN A 64 11.34 -3.42 -4.67
C ASN A 64 12.24 -2.46 -3.86
N HIS A 65 12.53 -2.78 -2.60
CA HIS A 65 13.40 -2.02 -1.70
C HIS A 65 13.04 -0.53 -1.63
N ARG A 66 11.74 -0.25 -1.54
CA ARG A 66 11.21 1.11 -1.50
C ARG A 66 10.04 1.24 -0.53
N VAL A 67 9.76 2.46 -0.13
CA VAL A 67 8.53 2.85 0.54
C VAL A 67 7.72 3.67 -0.44
N MET A 68 6.48 3.25 -0.65
CA MET A 68 5.55 3.90 -1.56
C MET A 68 4.44 4.60 -0.77
N LYS A 69 4.02 5.78 -1.23
CA LYS A 69 2.90 6.55 -0.67
C LYS A 69 1.77 6.67 -1.69
N TRP A 70 0.55 6.38 -1.29
CA TRP A 70 -0.68 6.71 -2.01
C TRP A 70 -1.48 7.73 -1.21
N VAL A 71 -1.86 8.83 -1.85
CA VAL A 71 -2.87 9.75 -1.31
C VAL A 71 -4.26 9.12 -1.51
N GLU A 72 -5.21 9.41 -0.63
CA GLU A 72 -6.58 8.91 -0.73
C GLU A 72 -7.17 9.17 -2.14
N GLY A 73 -7.60 8.10 -2.83
CA GLY A 73 -8.16 8.16 -4.19
C GLY A 73 -7.13 8.17 -5.33
N ALA A 74 -5.83 8.14 -5.04
CA ALA A 74 -4.79 8.08 -6.06
C ALA A 74 -4.79 6.71 -6.79
N GLN A 75 -4.64 6.73 -8.11
CA GLN A 75 -4.51 5.52 -8.94
C GLN A 75 -3.10 4.94 -8.94
N GLN A 76 -2.09 5.74 -8.56
CA GLN A 76 -0.69 5.37 -8.53
C GLN A 76 0.00 5.97 -7.31
N GLY A 77 1.08 5.34 -6.88
CA GLY A 77 1.87 5.75 -5.73
C GLY A 77 3.03 6.64 -6.11
N GLN A 78 3.71 7.14 -5.09
CA GLN A 78 4.97 7.87 -5.22
C GLN A 78 6.02 7.19 -4.34
N VAL A 79 7.23 7.03 -4.88
CA VAL A 79 8.37 6.59 -4.08
C VAL A 79 8.72 7.72 -3.11
N VAL A 80 8.70 7.43 -1.81
CA VAL A 80 9.05 8.41 -0.76
C VAL A 80 10.34 8.05 -0.02
N ALA A 81 10.83 6.81 -0.17
CA ALA A 81 12.15 6.38 0.28
C ALA A 81 12.60 5.14 -0.49
N GLY A 82 13.91 4.93 -0.62
CA GLY A 82 14.50 3.77 -1.31
C GLY A 82 14.35 3.81 -2.83
N GLY A 83 14.35 2.64 -3.47
CA GLY A 83 14.23 2.47 -4.92
C GLY A 83 15.54 2.23 -5.68
N ASN A 84 16.67 2.15 -4.98
CA ASN A 84 18.00 1.91 -5.57
C ASN A 84 18.52 0.47 -5.35
N GLY A 85 17.66 -0.48 -4.95
CA GLY A 85 18.06 -1.85 -4.60
C GLY A 85 18.39 -2.06 -3.11
N GLN A 86 18.76 -3.29 -2.70
CA GLN A 86 19.20 -3.56 -1.32
C GLN A 86 20.57 -2.89 -1.06
N GLY A 87 20.65 -2.04 -0.03
CA GLY A 87 21.93 -1.58 0.54
C GLY A 87 22.39 -0.16 0.18
N GLY A 88 21.48 0.81 0.07
CA GLY A 88 21.84 2.24 -0.05
C GLY A 88 22.27 2.89 1.26
#